data_AF-A0A946ZYA4-F1
#
_entry.id   AF-A0A946ZYA4-F1
#
_cell.length_a   1.000
_cell.length_b   1.000
_cell.length_c   1.000
_cell.angle_alpha   90.00
_cell.angle_beta   90.00
_cell.angle_gamma   90.00
#
_symmetry.space_group_name_H-M   'P 1'
#
loop_
_entity.id
_entity.type
_entity.pdbx_description
1 polymer ?
#
loop_
_entity_poly.entity_id
_entity_poly.type
_entity_poly.pdbx_seq_one_letter_code
_entity_poly.pdbx_strand_id
1 'polypeptide(L)'
;MSKVKYYYDSETLSYKKIEQKKGRRLGIILLSITGSFLAGFILLVIYLNIPQIETPKEKALKRELHNMQLQYGLLNKKMDQIQDVMANIEDRDNNIYRLYFEANPIPEEQRRAGFGGINRYKDLEGFDNSKLIKETTKRMDILTKRLVVQSKSLDEVAELAKEKGKLLEAIPAIQPVNNEDLSRIASGYGWRTDPFTKVRKFHYGMDFTAPRGTPIYATGDGKIVRADSRSTGYGNHIRID
;
A
#
# COMPACT_ATOMS: atom_id res chain seq x y z
N MET A 1 73.18 -58.66 -16.99
CA MET A 1 72.51 -59.80 -17.68
C MET A 1 71.09 -59.96 -17.12
N SER A 2 70.07 -60.07 -17.96
CA SER A 2 68.68 -60.23 -17.50
C SER A 2 68.47 -61.60 -16.86
N LYS A 3 67.93 -61.67 -15.64
CA LYS A 3 67.58 -62.94 -14.98
C LYS A 3 66.46 -63.63 -15.76
N VAL A 4 66.79 -64.73 -16.44
CA VAL A 4 65.83 -65.55 -17.19
C VAL A 4 65.22 -66.57 -16.25
N LYS A 5 63.88 -66.63 -16.17
CA LYS A 5 63.16 -67.60 -15.35
C LYS A 5 62.87 -68.86 -16.17
N TYR A 6 63.13 -70.02 -15.58
CA TYR A 6 62.86 -71.34 -16.16
C TYR A 6 61.80 -72.04 -15.30
N TYR A 7 60.95 -72.86 -15.92
CA TYR A 7 60.08 -73.79 -15.19
C TYR A 7 60.52 -75.22 -15.52
N TYR A 8 60.41 -76.12 -14.54
CA TYR A 8 60.70 -77.53 -14.74
C TYR A 8 59.47 -78.20 -15.37
N ASP A 9 59.66 -78.76 -16.55
CA ASP A 9 58.62 -79.49 -17.27
C ASP A 9 58.74 -80.98 -16.89
N SER A 10 57.77 -81.49 -16.13
CA SER A 10 57.76 -82.85 -15.59
C SER A 10 57.60 -83.94 -16.64
N GLU A 11 57.13 -83.60 -17.85
CA GLU A 11 56.95 -84.56 -18.95
C GLU A 11 58.21 -84.69 -19.81
N THR A 12 58.96 -83.59 -19.96
CA THR A 12 60.22 -83.58 -20.74
C THR A 12 61.48 -83.57 -19.88
N LEU A 13 61.34 -83.65 -18.55
CA LEU A 13 62.40 -83.63 -17.53
C LEU A 13 63.45 -82.51 -17.73
N SER A 14 63.04 -81.38 -18.33
CA SER A 14 63.94 -80.31 -18.75
C SER A 14 63.48 -78.95 -18.27
N TYR A 15 64.44 -78.06 -18.01
CA TYR A 15 64.16 -76.67 -17.65
C TYR A 15 63.89 -75.85 -18.91
N LYS A 16 62.61 -75.52 -19.17
CA LYS A 16 62.21 -74.68 -20.30
C LYS A 16 62.18 -73.21 -19.90
N LYS A 17 62.68 -72.35 -20.79
CA LYS A 17 62.67 -70.89 -20.61
C LYS A 17 61.23 -70.38 -20.68
N ILE A 18 60.83 -69.56 -19.70
CA ILE A 18 59.51 -68.92 -19.73
C ILE A 18 59.53 -67.82 -20.81
N GLU A 19 58.94 -68.11 -21.97
CA GLU A 19 58.74 -67.12 -23.03
C GLU A 19 57.57 -66.20 -22.67
N GLN A 20 57.87 -64.92 -22.47
CA GLN A 20 56.86 -63.90 -22.24
C GLN A 20 56.12 -63.61 -23.55
N LYS A 21 54.88 -64.11 -23.70
CA LYS A 21 54.02 -63.75 -24.86
C LYS A 21 53.81 -62.23 -24.89
N LYS A 22 54.20 -61.56 -25.99
CA LYS A 22 54.05 -60.10 -26.16
C LYS A 22 52.60 -59.62 -25.90
N GLY A 23 51.60 -60.43 -26.27
CA GLY A 23 50.18 -60.15 -25.99
C GLY A 23 49.79 -60.18 -24.51
N ARG A 24 50.50 -60.94 -23.65
CA ARG A 24 50.23 -60.98 -22.20
C ARG A 24 50.64 -59.67 -21.52
N ARG A 25 51.74 -59.05 -21.96
CA ARG A 25 52.14 -57.71 -21.49
C ARG A 25 51.12 -56.64 -21.89
N LEU A 26 50.65 -56.67 -23.13
CA LEU A 26 49.60 -55.75 -23.61
C LEU A 26 48.29 -55.93 -22.83
N GLY A 27 47.87 -57.18 -22.58
CA GLY A 27 46.67 -57.47 -21.80
C GLY A 27 46.76 -56.96 -20.35
N ILE A 28 47.91 -57.12 -19.69
CA ILE A 28 48.13 -56.57 -18.33
C ILE A 28 48.07 -55.03 -18.34
N ILE A 29 48.70 -54.38 -19.33
CA ILE A 29 48.65 -52.91 -19.47
C ILE A 29 47.22 -52.43 -19.66
N LEU A 30 46.45 -53.06 -20.55
CA LEU A 30 45.06 -52.71 -20.81
C LEU A 30 44.19 -52.88 -19.56
N LEU A 31 44.38 -54.00 -18.85
CA LEU A 31 43.62 -54.33 -17.65
C LEU A 31 43.94 -53.36 -16.49
N SER A 32 45.19 -52.94 -16.36
CA SER A 32 45.59 -51.89 -15.41
C SER A 32 44.98 -50.53 -15.77
N ILE A 33 44.97 -50.13 -17.04
CA ILE A 33 44.35 -48.87 -17.49
C ILE A 33 42.85 -48.88 -17.20
N THR A 34 42.15 -49.95 -17.55
CA THR A 34 40.71 -50.07 -17.25
C THR A 34 40.44 -50.10 -15.75
N GLY A 35 41.29 -50.78 -14.96
CA GLY A 35 41.16 -50.81 -13.50
C GLY A 35 41.34 -49.44 -12.86
N SER A 36 42.33 -48.65 -13.32
CA SER A 36 42.52 -47.27 -12.89
C SER A 36 41.35 -46.36 -13.28
N PHE A 37 40.78 -46.55 -14.48
CA PHE A 37 39.62 -45.79 -14.93
C PHE A 37 38.37 -46.11 -14.08
N LEU A 38 38.14 -47.39 -13.80
CA LEU A 38 37.03 -47.86 -12.96
C LEU A 38 37.17 -47.36 -11.51
N ALA A 39 38.39 -47.43 -10.96
CA ALA A 39 38.68 -46.88 -9.63
C ALA A 39 38.46 -45.36 -9.58
N GLY A 40 38.91 -44.62 -10.61
CA GLY A 40 38.67 -43.18 -10.73
C GLY A 40 37.19 -42.84 -10.85
N PHE A 41 36.43 -43.63 -11.62
CA PHE A 41 34.98 -43.46 -11.76
C PHE A 41 34.25 -43.72 -10.43
N ILE A 42 34.62 -44.78 -9.69
CA ILE A 42 34.06 -45.06 -8.36
C ILE A 42 34.38 -43.93 -7.39
N LEU A 43 35.61 -43.42 -7.36
CA LEU A 43 35.99 -42.29 -6.52
C LEU A 43 35.25 -41.01 -6.87
N LEU A 44 35.00 -40.75 -8.17
CA LEU A 44 34.19 -39.62 -8.61
C LEU A 44 32.73 -39.75 -8.15
N VAL A 45 32.13 -40.94 -8.30
CA VAL A 45 30.77 -41.20 -7.82
C VAL A 45 30.68 -41.00 -6.31
N ILE A 46 31.66 -41.50 -5.55
CA ILE A 46 31.74 -41.27 -4.10
C ILE A 46 31.84 -39.77 -3.81
N TYR A 47 32.75 -39.05 -4.48
CA TYR A 47 32.93 -37.61 -4.30
C TYR A 47 31.63 -36.81 -4.55
N LEU A 48 30.91 -37.13 -5.62
CA LEU A 48 29.63 -36.48 -5.96
C LEU A 48 28.49 -36.84 -4.99
N ASN A 49 28.59 -37.95 -4.26
CA ASN A 49 27.57 -38.42 -3.32
C ASN A 49 27.90 -38.13 -1.85
N ILE A 50 29.03 -37.46 -1.53
CA ILE A 50 29.31 -37.05 -0.14
C ILE A 50 28.36 -35.89 0.21
N PRO A 51 27.41 -36.05 1.14
CA PRO A 51 26.35 -35.05 1.40
C PRO A 51 26.84 -33.71 1.97
N GLN A 52 28.13 -33.61 2.31
CA GLN A 52 28.71 -32.55 3.13
C GLN A 52 29.77 -31.70 2.39
N ILE A 53 30.12 -32.05 1.16
CA ILE A 53 31.09 -31.28 0.36
C ILE A 53 30.30 -30.40 -0.61
N GLU A 54 30.00 -29.18 -0.18
CA GLU A 54 29.41 -28.16 -1.04
C GLU A 54 30.51 -27.42 -1.81
N THR A 55 30.28 -27.17 -3.10
CA THR A 55 31.16 -26.27 -3.85
C THR A 55 31.03 -24.83 -3.33
N PRO A 56 32.06 -23.98 -3.44
CA PRO A 56 31.96 -22.57 -3.05
C PRO A 56 30.79 -21.84 -3.73
N LYS A 57 30.48 -22.23 -4.98
CA LYS A 57 29.36 -21.69 -5.75
C LYS A 57 28.00 -22.12 -5.18
N GLU A 58 27.81 -23.39 -4.85
CA GLU A 58 26.58 -23.87 -4.22
C GLU A 58 26.35 -23.22 -2.85
N LYS A 59 27.40 -23.08 -2.04
CA LYS A 59 27.31 -22.40 -0.75
C LYS A 59 26.93 -20.92 -0.91
N ALA A 60 27.47 -20.24 -1.92
CA ALA A 60 27.09 -18.87 -2.25
C ALA A 60 25.61 -18.79 -2.68
N LEU A 61 25.16 -19.68 -3.56
CA LEU A 61 23.77 -19.76 -4.02
C LEU A 61 22.80 -20.06 -2.88
N LYS A 62 23.14 -20.99 -1.97
CA LYS A 62 22.30 -21.28 -0.78
C LYS A 62 22.17 -20.07 0.14
N ARG A 63 23.26 -19.32 0.34
CA ARG A 63 23.23 -18.07 1.11
C ARG A 63 22.35 -17.02 0.45
N GLU A 64 22.45 -16.87 -0.87
CA GLU A 64 21.62 -15.94 -1.64
C GLU A 64 20.13 -16.32 -1.57
N LEU A 65 19.81 -17.61 -1.74
CA LEU A 65 18.45 -18.13 -1.60
C LEU A 65 17.88 -17.88 -0.20
N HIS A 66 18.66 -18.18 0.85
CA HIS A 66 18.27 -17.89 2.23
C HIS A 66 18.02 -16.39 2.46
N ASN A 67 18.89 -15.52 1.93
CA ASN A 67 18.70 -14.07 1.99
C ASN A 67 17.42 -13.63 1.26
N MET A 68 17.14 -14.18 0.08
CA MET A 68 15.89 -13.91 -0.66
C MET A 68 14.65 -14.35 0.12
N GLN A 69 14.68 -15.51 0.76
CA GLN A 69 13.58 -15.98 1.61
C GLN A 69 13.34 -15.03 2.79
N LEU A 70 14.39 -14.56 3.45
CA LEU A 70 14.29 -13.60 4.54
C LEU A 70 13.72 -12.25 4.06
N GLN A 71 14.19 -11.73 2.92
CA GLN A 71 13.66 -10.52 2.30
C GLN A 71 12.17 -10.65 1.96
N TYR A 72 11.76 -11.81 1.45
CA TYR A 72 10.37 -12.09 1.13
C TYR A 72 9.48 -12.14 2.40
N GLY A 73 9.98 -12.74 3.49
CA GLY A 73 9.30 -12.70 4.79
C GLY A 73 9.11 -11.28 5.32
N LEU A 74 10.14 -10.44 5.23
CA LEU A 74 10.06 -9.03 5.62
C LEU A 74 9.09 -8.25 4.73
N LEU A 75 9.07 -8.51 3.43
CA LEU A 75 8.15 -7.87 2.49
C LEU A 75 6.68 -8.20 2.82
N ASN A 76 6.37 -9.46 3.13
CA ASN A 76 5.01 -9.82 3.56
C ASN A 76 4.62 -9.13 4.85
N LYS A 77 5.52 -9.11 5.85
CA LYS A 77 5.24 -8.41 7.11
C LYS A 77 4.95 -6.93 6.89
N LYS A 78 5.71 -6.27 6.00
CA LYS A 78 5.43 -4.88 5.60
C LYS A 78 4.09 -4.74 4.87
N MET A 79 3.76 -5.68 3.99
CA MET A 79 2.47 -5.71 3.30
C MET A 79 1.31 -5.81 4.30
N ASP A 80 1.42 -6.69 5.30
CA ASP A 80 0.42 -6.85 6.36
C ASP A 80 0.24 -5.52 7.13
N GLN A 81 1.35 -4.89 7.52
CA GLN A 81 1.32 -3.59 8.20
C GLN A 81 0.63 -2.50 7.36
N ILE A 82 0.91 -2.44 6.06
CA ILE A 82 0.26 -1.46 5.17
C ILE A 82 -1.22 -1.79 5.02
N GLN A 83 -1.60 -3.08 4.95
CA GLN A 83 -3.01 -3.49 4.91
C GLN A 83 -3.76 -3.08 6.17
N ASP A 84 -3.15 -3.20 7.36
CA ASP A 84 -3.74 -2.76 8.62
C ASP A 84 -3.92 -1.23 8.66
N VAL A 85 -2.89 -0.49 8.25
CA VAL A 85 -2.98 0.98 8.16
C VAL A 85 -4.06 1.39 7.16
N MET A 86 -4.12 0.73 6.01
CA MET A 86 -5.14 0.97 4.99
C MET A 86 -6.55 0.72 5.54
N ALA A 87 -6.76 -0.39 6.27
CA ALA A 87 -8.03 -0.70 6.91
C ALA A 87 -8.44 0.37 7.93
N ASN A 88 -7.50 0.84 8.75
CA ASN A 88 -7.76 1.92 9.71
C ASN A 88 -8.12 3.25 9.02
N ILE A 89 -7.47 3.59 7.90
CA ILE A 89 -7.81 4.80 7.14
C ILE A 89 -9.19 4.68 6.51
N GLU A 90 -9.51 3.52 5.93
CA GLU A 90 -10.82 3.22 5.34
C GLU A 90 -11.96 3.26 6.37
N ASP A 91 -11.70 2.76 7.58
CA ASP A 91 -12.62 2.81 8.72
C ASP A 91 -12.85 4.25 9.16
N ARG A 92 -11.78 5.02 9.35
CA ARG A 92 -11.86 6.44 9.72
C ARG A 92 -12.60 7.26 8.68
N ASP A 93 -12.39 6.98 7.41
CA ASP A 93 -13.07 7.65 6.31
C ASP A 93 -14.58 7.39 6.33
N ASN A 94 -15.00 6.13 6.46
CA ASN A 94 -16.42 5.79 6.51
C ASN A 94 -17.10 6.28 7.80
N ASN A 95 -16.46 6.08 8.96
CA ASN A 95 -17.10 6.26 10.27
C ASN A 95 -16.92 7.66 10.85
N ILE A 96 -15.90 8.41 10.43
CA ILE A 96 -15.65 9.76 10.94
C ILE A 96 -15.94 10.79 9.85
N TYR A 97 -15.20 10.76 8.75
CA TYR A 97 -15.27 11.84 7.77
C TYR A 97 -16.59 11.85 7.00
N ARG A 98 -16.95 10.72 6.39
CA ARG A 98 -18.19 10.61 5.62
C ARG A 98 -19.42 10.77 6.51
N LEU A 99 -19.39 10.23 7.72
CA LEU A 99 -20.47 10.46 8.70
C LEU A 99 -20.62 11.95 9.05
N TYR A 100 -19.52 12.64 9.34
CA TYR A 100 -19.54 14.07 9.70
C TYR A 100 -20.07 14.95 8.56
N PHE A 101 -19.75 14.62 7.31
CA PHE A 101 -20.23 15.33 6.12
C PHE A 101 -21.50 14.73 5.52
N GLU A 102 -22.17 13.81 6.22
CA GLU A 102 -23.43 13.16 5.78
C GLU A 102 -23.33 12.48 4.40
N ALA A 103 -22.13 11.99 4.04
CA ALA A 103 -21.84 11.29 2.81
C ALA A 103 -21.99 9.76 2.96
N ASN A 104 -22.35 9.08 1.88
CA ASN A 104 -22.49 7.63 1.88
C ASN A 104 -21.12 6.94 2.07
N PRO A 105 -21.04 5.87 2.91
CA PRO A 105 -19.82 5.09 3.06
C PRO A 105 -19.48 4.32 1.78
N ILE A 106 -18.20 4.07 1.55
CA ILE A 106 -17.75 3.25 0.42
C ILE A 106 -17.74 1.77 0.83
N PRO A 107 -18.48 0.88 0.15
CA PRO A 107 -18.46 -0.55 0.40
C PRO A 107 -17.12 -1.20 0.07
N GLU A 108 -16.78 -2.28 0.77
CA GLU A 108 -15.52 -3.00 0.57
C GLU A 108 -15.42 -3.60 -0.84
N GLU A 109 -16.54 -4.04 -1.41
CA GLU A 109 -16.63 -4.55 -2.77
C GLU A 109 -16.20 -3.50 -3.78
N GLN A 110 -16.58 -2.24 -3.57
CA GLN A 110 -16.19 -1.13 -4.44
C GLN A 110 -14.69 -0.81 -4.29
N ARG A 111 -14.13 -0.92 -3.08
CA ARG A 111 -12.69 -0.73 -2.84
C ARG A 111 -11.84 -1.83 -3.47
N ARG A 112 -12.38 -3.05 -3.55
CA ARG A 112 -11.75 -4.22 -4.19
C ARG A 112 -12.22 -4.44 -5.64
N ALA A 113 -13.06 -3.57 -6.20
CA ALA A 113 -13.58 -3.75 -7.55
C ALA A 113 -12.48 -3.54 -8.61
N GLY A 114 -12.57 -4.29 -9.71
CA GLY A 114 -11.66 -4.19 -10.86
C GLY A 114 -10.61 -5.31 -10.98
N PHE A 115 -10.68 -6.32 -10.11
CA PHE A 115 -9.92 -7.57 -10.25
C PHE A 115 -10.77 -8.67 -10.89
N GLY A 116 -11.10 -8.46 -12.17
CA GLY A 116 -11.72 -9.47 -13.03
C GLY A 116 -10.83 -9.74 -14.24
N GLY A 117 -10.81 -11.00 -14.69
CA GLY A 117 -10.06 -11.42 -15.87
C GLY A 117 -9.43 -12.80 -15.71
N ILE A 118 -9.67 -13.67 -16.67
CA ILE A 118 -9.00 -14.97 -16.78
C ILE A 118 -7.58 -14.67 -17.28
N ASN A 119 -6.54 -15.08 -16.54
CA ASN A 119 -5.11 -15.01 -16.92
C ASN A 119 -4.30 -13.73 -16.62
N ARG A 120 -4.69 -12.87 -15.67
CA ARG A 120 -3.86 -11.68 -15.33
C ARG A 120 -2.43 -12.00 -14.88
N TYR A 121 -2.20 -13.21 -14.35
CA TYR A 121 -0.90 -13.66 -13.83
C TYR A 121 -0.31 -14.84 -14.60
N LYS A 122 -0.70 -15.02 -15.87
CA LYS A 122 -0.23 -16.13 -16.69
C LYS A 122 1.28 -16.08 -16.94
N ASP A 123 1.85 -14.88 -17.08
CA ASP A 123 3.29 -14.70 -17.29
C ASP A 123 4.14 -15.12 -16.08
N LEU A 124 3.48 -15.30 -14.93
CA LEU A 124 4.12 -15.76 -13.70
C LEU A 124 4.02 -17.28 -13.53
N GLU A 125 3.57 -18.02 -14.57
CA GLU A 125 3.50 -19.49 -14.61
C GLU A 125 4.80 -20.13 -15.11
N GLY A 126 5.08 -21.36 -14.67
CA GLY A 126 6.21 -22.15 -15.16
C GLY A 126 7.50 -22.08 -14.34
N PHE A 127 7.49 -21.40 -13.19
CA PHE A 127 8.63 -21.31 -12.28
C PHE A 127 8.35 -22.07 -10.97
N ASP A 128 9.39 -22.59 -10.31
CA ASP A 128 9.27 -23.32 -9.04
C ASP A 128 8.52 -22.53 -7.96
N ASN A 129 8.69 -21.19 -7.97
CA ASN A 129 8.06 -20.27 -7.02
C ASN A 129 6.85 -19.50 -7.60
N SER A 130 6.31 -19.95 -8.74
CA SER A 130 5.19 -19.27 -9.42
C SER A 130 4.01 -18.98 -8.50
N LYS A 131 3.60 -19.94 -7.66
CA LYS A 131 2.46 -19.75 -6.74
C LYS A 131 2.68 -18.60 -5.76
N LEU A 132 3.90 -18.50 -5.24
CA LEU A 132 4.28 -17.48 -4.27
C LEU A 132 4.21 -16.09 -4.90
N ILE A 133 4.88 -15.93 -6.05
CA ILE A 133 4.95 -14.66 -6.78
C ILE A 133 3.55 -14.20 -7.19
N LYS A 134 2.71 -15.10 -7.74
CA LYS A 134 1.33 -14.78 -8.10
C LYS A 134 0.52 -14.23 -6.93
N GLU A 135 0.62 -14.85 -5.76
CA GLU A 135 -0.12 -14.41 -4.58
C GLU A 135 0.38 -13.04 -4.10
N THR A 136 1.70 -12.82 -4.07
CA THR A 136 2.26 -11.51 -3.71
C THR A 136 1.79 -10.42 -4.68
N THR A 137 1.88 -10.68 -5.98
CA THR A 137 1.46 -9.72 -7.01
C THR A 137 -0.02 -9.42 -6.87
N LYS A 138 -0.86 -10.44 -6.67
CA LYS A 138 -2.30 -10.25 -6.45
C LYS A 138 -2.60 -9.39 -5.21
N ARG A 139 -1.91 -9.64 -4.10
CA ARG A 139 -2.07 -8.85 -2.86
C ARG A 139 -1.64 -7.39 -3.07
N MET A 140 -0.52 -7.17 -3.76
CA MET A 140 -0.03 -5.84 -4.10
C MET A 140 -1.03 -5.09 -4.96
N ASP A 141 -1.51 -5.73 -6.03
CA ASP A 141 -2.50 -5.19 -6.95
C ASP A 141 -3.76 -4.72 -6.20
N ILE A 142 -4.32 -5.58 -5.35
CA ILE A 142 -5.49 -5.26 -4.51
C ILE A 142 -5.22 -4.05 -3.63
N LEU A 143 -4.07 -4.02 -2.96
CA LEU A 143 -3.69 -2.91 -2.08
C LEU A 143 -3.53 -1.60 -2.85
N THR A 144 -2.89 -1.63 -4.02
CA THR A 144 -2.75 -0.45 -4.88
C THR A 144 -4.10 0.11 -5.29
N LYS A 145 -5.07 -0.76 -5.64
CA LYS A 145 -6.41 -0.31 -6.01
C LYS A 145 -7.16 0.30 -4.83
N ARG A 146 -7.10 -0.32 -3.64
CA ARG A 146 -7.67 0.23 -2.40
C ARG A 146 -7.12 1.63 -2.12
N LEU A 147 -5.80 1.80 -2.27
CA LEU A 147 -5.14 3.09 -2.08
C LEU A 147 -5.64 4.15 -3.08
N VAL A 148 -5.80 3.81 -4.36
CA VAL A 148 -6.35 4.73 -5.36
C VAL A 148 -7.79 5.14 -5.03
N VAL A 149 -8.63 4.20 -4.59
CA VAL A 149 -10.00 4.51 -4.18
C VAL A 149 -10.00 5.40 -2.94
N GLN A 150 -9.16 5.09 -1.95
CA GLN A 150 -9.07 5.90 -0.74
C GLN A 150 -8.56 7.31 -1.02
N SER A 151 -7.56 7.46 -1.89
CA SER A 151 -7.05 8.78 -2.29
C SER A 151 -8.17 9.65 -2.84
N LYS A 152 -8.97 9.11 -3.78
CA LYS A 152 -10.10 9.84 -4.35
C LYS A 152 -11.18 10.16 -3.31
N SER A 153 -11.42 9.25 -2.37
CA SER A 153 -12.37 9.48 -1.27
C SER A 153 -11.94 10.65 -0.39
N LEU A 154 -10.64 10.74 -0.08
CA LEU A 154 -10.11 11.86 0.71
C LEU A 154 -10.17 13.19 -0.04
N ASP A 155 -9.99 13.18 -1.37
CA ASP A 155 -10.17 14.37 -2.21
C ASP A 155 -11.65 14.84 -2.17
N GLU A 156 -12.60 13.91 -2.24
CA GLU A 156 -14.04 14.20 -2.12
C GLU A 156 -14.37 14.80 -0.75
N VAL A 157 -13.89 14.19 0.33
CA VAL A 157 -14.05 14.69 1.70
C VAL A 157 -13.46 16.10 1.87
N ALA A 158 -12.31 16.37 1.25
CA ALA A 158 -11.68 17.68 1.31
C ALA A 158 -12.55 18.77 0.64
N GLU A 159 -13.18 18.47 -0.49
CA GLU A 159 -14.09 19.42 -1.12
C GLU A 159 -15.38 19.61 -0.31
N LEU A 160 -15.94 18.53 0.26
CA LEU A 160 -17.08 18.63 1.19
C LEU A 160 -16.75 19.52 2.40
N ALA A 161 -15.55 19.38 2.97
CA ALA A 161 -15.09 20.22 4.07
C ALA A 161 -15.03 21.70 3.69
N LYS A 162 -14.55 21.99 2.48
CA LYS A 162 -14.45 23.35 1.95
C LYS A 162 -15.82 23.96 1.67
N GLU A 163 -16.76 23.20 1.11
CA GLU A 163 -18.14 23.65 0.91
C GLU A 163 -18.84 23.91 2.25
N LYS A 164 -18.64 23.03 3.23
CA LYS A 164 -19.17 23.23 4.58
C LYS A 164 -18.58 24.48 5.24
N GLY A 165 -17.28 24.73 5.05
CA GLY A 165 -16.62 25.96 5.51
C GLY A 165 -17.27 27.22 4.96
N LYS A 166 -17.48 27.29 3.64
CA LYS A 166 -18.18 28.41 3.00
C LYS A 166 -19.60 28.60 3.53
N LEU A 167 -20.33 27.51 3.76
CA LEU A 167 -21.66 27.58 4.36
C LEU A 167 -21.60 28.19 5.77
N LEU A 168 -20.64 27.77 6.60
CA LEU A 168 -20.47 28.30 7.95
C LEU A 168 -20.12 29.79 7.96
N GLU A 169 -19.28 30.24 7.02
CA GLU A 169 -18.95 31.66 6.83
C GLU A 169 -20.17 32.48 6.41
N ALA A 170 -21.06 31.91 5.60
CA ALA A 170 -22.30 32.57 5.17
C ALA A 170 -23.41 32.59 6.24
N ILE A 171 -23.33 31.78 7.31
CA ILE A 171 -24.32 31.80 8.39
C ILE A 171 -24.12 33.06 9.25
N PRO A 172 -25.17 33.90 9.40
CA PRO A 172 -25.12 35.04 10.32
C PRO A 172 -24.86 34.61 11.77
N ALA A 173 -23.61 34.74 12.25
CA ALA A 173 -23.17 34.16 13.52
C ALA A 173 -22.67 35.20 14.54
N ILE A 174 -22.45 36.45 14.13
CA ILE A 174 -22.02 37.54 15.01
C ILE A 174 -23.07 38.64 15.12
N GLN A 175 -22.92 39.51 16.12
CA GLN A 175 -23.69 40.73 16.23
C GLN A 175 -23.15 41.80 15.25
N PRO A 176 -24.02 42.57 14.56
CA PRO A 176 -23.56 43.55 13.55
C PRO A 176 -22.90 44.81 14.13
N VAL A 177 -22.91 44.97 15.46
CA VAL A 177 -22.37 46.14 16.17
C VAL A 177 -21.55 45.64 17.37
N ASN A 178 -20.41 46.26 17.66
CA ASN A 178 -19.57 45.92 18.80
C ASN A 178 -20.30 46.24 20.13
N ASN A 179 -20.16 45.37 21.14
CA ASN A 179 -20.80 45.54 22.44
C ASN A 179 -20.31 46.77 23.20
N GLU A 180 -19.07 47.21 23.00
CA GLU A 180 -18.53 48.44 23.62
C GLU A 180 -19.23 49.70 23.11
N ASP A 181 -19.74 49.67 21.87
CA ASP A 181 -20.44 50.79 21.24
C ASP A 181 -21.95 50.80 21.52
N LEU A 182 -22.48 49.77 22.18
CA LEU A 182 -23.89 49.67 22.53
C LEU A 182 -24.21 50.50 23.76
N SER A 183 -25.19 51.39 23.64
CA SER A 183 -25.76 52.07 24.82
C SER A 183 -26.76 51.17 25.57
N ARG A 184 -27.57 50.40 24.83
CA ARG A 184 -28.50 49.36 25.33
C ARG A 184 -29.07 48.54 24.18
N ILE A 185 -29.49 47.31 24.45
CA ILE A 185 -30.38 46.55 23.55
C ILE A 185 -31.76 47.21 23.61
N ALA A 186 -32.27 47.69 22.48
CA ALA A 186 -33.47 48.53 22.44
C ALA A 186 -34.75 47.70 22.38
N SER A 187 -34.79 46.67 21.53
CA SER A 187 -35.98 45.81 21.36
C SER A 187 -35.63 44.49 20.69
N GLY A 188 -36.21 43.39 21.17
CA GLY A 188 -36.02 42.05 20.60
C GLY A 188 -36.99 41.73 19.46
N TYR A 189 -36.80 40.55 18.87
CA TYR A 189 -37.70 39.94 17.89
C TYR A 189 -39.00 39.45 18.57
N GLY A 190 -40.14 39.63 17.90
CA GLY A 190 -41.44 39.13 18.37
C GLY A 190 -42.50 40.21 18.59
N TRP A 191 -43.60 39.84 19.27
CA TRP A 191 -44.73 40.74 19.50
C TRP A 191 -44.40 41.83 20.52
N ARG A 192 -44.52 43.10 20.13
CA ARG A 192 -44.32 44.27 21.00
C ARG A 192 -45.36 45.36 20.76
N THR A 193 -45.47 46.28 21.71
CA THR A 193 -46.24 47.51 21.53
C THR A 193 -45.47 48.46 20.63
N ASP A 194 -46.04 48.83 19.50
CA ASP A 194 -45.44 49.76 18.54
C ASP A 194 -45.27 51.15 19.19
N PRO A 195 -44.06 51.73 19.17
CA PRO A 195 -43.77 52.96 19.91
C PRO A 195 -44.52 54.18 19.39
N PHE A 196 -44.95 54.18 18.11
CA PHE A 196 -45.62 55.30 17.45
C PHE A 196 -47.15 55.18 17.56
N THR A 197 -47.68 54.00 17.24
CA THR A 197 -49.11 53.74 17.13
C THR A 197 -49.73 53.13 18.39
N LYS A 198 -48.90 52.72 19.37
CA LYS A 198 -49.31 52.08 20.64
C LYS A 198 -50.13 50.79 20.51
N VAL A 199 -50.26 50.24 19.29
CA VAL A 199 -50.90 48.94 19.04
C VAL A 199 -49.88 47.80 19.07
N ARG A 200 -50.34 46.57 19.32
CA ARG A 200 -49.48 45.40 19.31
C ARG A 200 -49.13 45.02 17.87
N LYS A 201 -47.84 45.03 17.53
CA LYS A 201 -47.30 44.63 16.22
C LYS A 201 -46.16 43.64 16.37
N PHE A 202 -45.97 42.82 15.35
CA PHE A 202 -44.85 41.88 15.30
C PHE A 202 -43.58 42.57 14.81
N HIS A 203 -42.48 42.40 15.54
CA HIS A 203 -41.17 42.94 15.19
C HIS A 203 -40.31 41.85 14.54
N TYR A 204 -40.02 42.03 13.25
CA TYR A 204 -39.27 41.08 12.42
C TYR A 204 -37.75 41.18 12.55
N GLY A 205 -37.24 41.87 13.57
CA GLY A 205 -35.81 42.10 13.74
C GLY A 205 -35.44 42.41 15.18
N MET A 206 -34.22 42.91 15.36
CA MET A 206 -33.67 43.32 16.65
C MET A 206 -33.11 44.73 16.54
N ASP A 207 -33.46 45.57 17.51
CA ASP A 207 -33.06 46.98 17.54
C ASP A 207 -31.85 47.14 18.49
N PHE A 208 -30.76 47.68 17.95
CA PHE A 208 -29.55 48.05 18.70
C PHE A 208 -29.46 49.57 18.83
N THR A 209 -29.15 50.08 20.03
CA THR A 209 -28.98 51.52 20.25
C THR A 209 -27.50 51.87 20.32
N ALA A 210 -26.99 52.63 19.36
CA ALA A 210 -25.59 53.08 19.29
C ALA A 210 -25.50 54.56 18.85
N PRO A 211 -24.40 55.27 19.16
CA PRO A 211 -24.13 56.62 18.64
C PRO A 211 -24.11 56.68 17.11
N ARG A 212 -24.39 57.88 16.55
CA ARG A 212 -24.30 58.09 15.11
C ARG A 212 -22.85 57.97 14.65
N GLY A 213 -22.61 57.15 13.62
CA GLY A 213 -21.27 56.91 13.07
C GLY A 213 -20.62 55.61 13.53
N THR A 214 -21.24 54.86 14.44
CA THR A 214 -20.78 53.52 14.82
C THR A 214 -20.71 52.59 13.59
N PRO A 215 -19.57 51.90 13.36
CA PRO A 215 -19.44 50.93 12.28
C PRO A 215 -20.45 49.78 12.39
N ILE A 216 -20.98 49.34 11.24
CA ILE A 216 -21.86 48.18 11.14
C ILE A 216 -21.13 47.12 10.32
N TYR A 217 -21.08 45.90 10.85
CA TYR A 217 -20.40 44.76 10.23
C TYR A 217 -21.43 43.79 9.65
N ALA A 218 -21.07 43.15 8.54
CA ALA A 218 -21.82 42.02 8.02
C ALA A 218 -21.71 40.86 9.02
N THR A 219 -22.84 40.22 9.33
CA THR A 219 -22.89 39.16 10.33
C THR A 219 -22.47 37.79 9.79
N GLY A 220 -22.30 37.70 8.48
CA GLY A 220 -21.83 36.55 7.71
C GLY A 220 -21.46 37.00 6.30
N ASP A 221 -20.74 36.14 5.59
CA ASP A 221 -20.34 36.38 4.21
C ASP A 221 -21.55 36.37 3.27
N GLY A 222 -21.51 37.23 2.26
CA GLY A 222 -22.57 37.33 1.26
C GLY A 222 -22.34 38.48 0.30
N LYS A 223 -23.31 38.70 -0.57
CA LYS A 223 -23.27 39.74 -1.60
C LYS A 223 -24.29 40.82 -1.29
N ILE A 224 -23.88 42.08 -1.40
CA ILE A 224 -24.80 43.21 -1.31
C ILE A 224 -25.76 43.17 -2.50
N VAL A 225 -27.03 42.86 -2.24
CA VAL A 225 -28.10 42.89 -3.26
C VAL A 225 -28.78 44.25 -3.32
N ARG A 226 -28.69 45.05 -2.25
CA ARG A 226 -29.27 46.39 -2.19
C ARG A 226 -28.54 47.27 -1.19
N ALA A 227 -28.30 48.52 -1.56
CA ALA A 227 -27.80 49.57 -0.67
C ALA A 227 -28.44 50.90 -1.08
N ASP A 228 -29.61 51.22 -0.50
CA ASP A 228 -30.35 52.45 -0.80
C ASP A 228 -31.27 52.88 0.36
N SER A 229 -32.05 53.94 0.14
CA SER A 229 -33.01 54.50 1.09
C SER A 229 -34.47 54.42 0.61
N ARG A 230 -34.74 53.65 -0.44
CA ARG A 230 -36.05 53.63 -1.13
C ARG A 230 -37.07 52.70 -0.45
N SER A 231 -36.65 51.86 0.48
CA SER A 231 -37.55 50.99 1.25
C SER A 231 -38.27 51.81 2.31
N THR A 232 -39.59 51.97 2.14
CA THR A 232 -40.43 52.74 3.07
C THR A 232 -40.32 52.19 4.49
N GLY A 233 -40.07 53.06 5.46
CA GLY A 233 -39.98 52.71 6.88
C GLY A 233 -38.61 52.23 7.38
N TYR A 234 -37.67 51.88 6.50
CA TYR A 234 -36.33 51.39 6.90
C TYR A 234 -35.24 52.48 6.91
N GLY A 235 -35.47 53.61 6.21
CA GLY A 235 -34.42 54.60 5.99
C GLY A 235 -33.28 54.04 5.12
N ASN A 236 -32.04 54.45 5.40
CA ASN A 236 -30.87 53.91 4.73
C ASN A 236 -30.65 52.46 5.18
N HIS A 237 -30.60 51.53 4.24
CA HIS A 237 -30.43 50.11 4.54
C HIS A 237 -29.53 49.41 3.54
N ILE A 238 -28.92 48.32 4.00
CA ILE A 238 -28.14 47.39 3.18
C ILE A 238 -28.77 46.00 3.34
N ARG A 239 -28.95 45.29 2.23
CA ARG A 239 -29.41 43.90 2.20
C ARG A 239 -28.32 43.03 1.58
N ILE A 240 -27.96 41.98 2.30
CA ILE A 240 -26.94 40.99 1.93
C ILE A 240 -27.65 39.66 1.73
N ASP A 241 -27.25 38.91 0.69
CA ASP A 241 -27.72 37.56 0.32
C ASP A 241 -26.53 36.65 0.05
#